data_AF-A0A7J5Z992-F1
#
_entry.id   AF-A0A7J5Z992-F1
#
_cell.length_a   1.000
_cell.length_b   1.000
_cell.length_c   1.000
_cell.angle_alpha   90.00
_cell.angle_beta   90.00
_cell.angle_gamma   90.00
#
_symmetry.space_group_name_H-M   'P 1'
#
loop_
_entity.id
_entity.type
_entity.pdbx_description
1 polymer ?
#
loop_
_entity_poly.entity_id
_entity_poly.type
_entity_poly.pdbx_seq_one_letter_code
_entity_poly.pdbx_strand_id
1 'polypeptide(L)'
;MTLYIVPQQGHLDDSPLPFNATEFSKMPKSTATEVFRRNLLGQREEMAPLRLSIDIREDVDKQEMAIIGFYKSRQTKWSRPLRWTLEGDVTTGDGVTRHLFSLTIKNLQHGFHIRCSNSFIYFVPKGNSNITLLFEGQQDHLIPSTSQILVESDLFLMAGRMMGHSFIHGGPCLSGLCPAVIHVLLGGNMDTATIQLEDIADLDIRQTVELQDVTVLALTWDLPGVTVDNRKWLFYRMLQMAVIGRTIRQIKQIREGFVP
;
A
#
# COMPACT_ATOMS: atom_id res chain seq x y z
N MET A 1 26.39 33.45 49.03
CA MET A 1 26.65 33.52 47.57
C MET A 1 26.82 32.10 47.09
N THR A 2 25.78 31.50 46.54
CA THR A 2 25.76 30.07 46.16
C THR A 2 25.93 29.99 44.65
N LEU A 3 27.09 29.51 44.18
CA LEU A 3 27.32 29.26 42.76
C LEU A 3 26.54 28.00 42.34
N TYR A 4 25.59 28.16 41.43
CA TYR A 4 24.98 27.04 40.70
C TYR A 4 25.85 26.72 39.49
N ILE A 5 26.50 25.56 39.50
CA ILE A 5 27.15 25.00 38.32
C ILE A 5 26.07 24.25 37.54
N VAL A 6 25.69 24.78 36.37
CA VAL A 6 24.83 24.08 35.42
C VAL A 6 25.69 23.03 34.71
N PRO A 7 25.32 21.73 34.69
CA PRO A 7 26.06 20.74 33.93
C PRO A 7 25.92 21.10 32.43
N GLN A 8 27.04 21.19 31.72
CA GLN A 8 27.03 21.29 30.27
C GLN A 8 26.25 20.09 29.72
N GLN A 9 25.10 20.34 29.11
CA GLN A 9 24.40 19.32 28.35
C GLN A 9 25.34 18.90 27.21
N GLY A 10 25.84 17.66 27.28
CA GLY A 10 26.67 17.10 26.23
C GLY A 10 25.95 17.22 24.89
N HIS A 11 26.72 17.50 23.85
CA HIS A 11 26.24 17.56 22.46
C HIS A 11 25.38 16.32 22.19
N LEU A 12 24.07 16.52 21.98
CA LEU A 12 23.17 15.44 21.59
C LEU A 12 23.63 14.94 20.21
N ASP A 13 23.83 13.64 20.10
CA ASP A 13 24.12 13.01 18.81
C ASP A 13 22.80 12.92 18.03
N ASP A 14 22.63 13.80 17.06
CA ASP A 14 21.44 13.88 16.21
C ASP A 14 21.50 12.89 15.03
N SER A 15 22.46 11.98 15.03
CA SER A 15 22.58 10.94 14.01
C SER A 15 21.34 10.04 14.03
N PRO A 16 20.72 9.75 12.87
CA PRO A 16 19.54 8.90 12.81
C PRO A 16 19.87 7.49 13.31
N LEU A 17 19.08 7.01 14.27
CA LEU A 17 19.24 5.65 14.82
C LEU A 17 19.07 4.58 13.73
N PRO A 18 19.87 3.51 13.76
CA PRO A 18 19.70 2.38 12.84
C PRO A 18 18.35 1.70 13.09
N PHE A 19 17.69 1.19 12.03
CA PHE A 19 16.32 0.67 12.08
C PHE A 19 16.08 -0.45 13.13
N ASN A 20 17.14 -1.10 13.60
CA ASN A 20 17.11 -2.17 14.61
C ASN A 20 17.43 -1.68 16.04
N ALA A 21 17.51 -0.37 16.27
CA ALA A 21 17.81 0.21 17.58
C ALA A 21 16.77 -0.18 18.63
N THR A 22 17.25 -0.68 19.78
CA THR A 22 16.40 -1.08 20.91
C THR A 22 15.63 0.09 21.52
N GLU A 23 16.11 1.32 21.29
CA GLU A 23 15.55 2.59 21.67
C GLU A 23 14.14 2.80 21.10
N PHE A 24 13.86 2.27 19.91
CA PHE A 24 12.52 2.32 19.31
C PHE A 24 11.46 1.56 20.13
N SER A 25 11.86 0.54 20.91
CA SER A 25 10.93 -0.19 21.78
C SER A 25 10.45 0.65 22.98
N LYS A 26 11.23 1.67 23.37
CA LYS A 26 10.94 2.57 24.49
C LYS A 26 10.26 3.87 24.04
N MET A 27 10.23 4.14 22.74
CA MET A 27 9.55 5.32 22.21
C MET A 27 8.03 5.17 22.32
N PRO A 28 7.31 6.20 22.76
CA PRO A 28 5.86 6.23 22.63
C PRO A 28 5.51 6.20 21.14
N LYS A 29 5.00 5.06 20.67
CA LYS A 29 4.74 4.80 19.23
C LYS A 29 3.81 5.85 18.61
N SER A 30 2.81 6.34 19.37
CA SER A 30 1.91 7.42 18.93
C SER A 30 2.66 8.73 18.69
N THR A 31 3.59 9.08 19.56
CA THR A 31 4.39 10.30 19.47
C THR A 31 5.39 10.23 18.30
N ALA A 32 6.00 9.07 18.04
CA ALA A 32 6.94 8.91 16.93
C ALA A 32 6.25 9.16 15.56
N THR A 33 5.05 8.61 15.37
CA THR A 33 4.25 8.84 14.16
C THR A 33 3.83 10.30 14.01
N GLU A 34 3.38 10.94 15.09
CA GLU A 34 3.04 12.37 15.09
C GLU A 34 4.21 13.27 14.75
N VAL A 35 5.37 13.04 15.39
CA VAL A 35 6.60 13.78 15.15
C VAL A 35 7.06 13.60 13.70
N PHE A 36 7.04 12.37 13.17
CA PHE A 36 7.41 12.10 11.78
C PHE A 36 6.52 12.87 10.80
N ARG A 37 5.20 12.80 10.97
CA ARG A 37 4.24 13.53 10.10
C ARG A 37 4.45 15.04 10.17
N ARG A 38 4.61 15.59 11.38
CA ARG A 38 4.82 17.02 11.60
C ARG A 38 6.13 17.50 10.95
N ASN A 39 7.21 16.74 11.09
CA ASN A 39 8.50 17.08 10.46
C ASN A 39 8.39 17.06 8.94
N LEU A 40 7.74 16.05 8.37
CA LEU A 40 7.60 15.92 6.92
C LEU A 40 6.70 17.01 6.30
N LEU A 41 5.63 17.39 7.00
CA LEU A 41 4.76 18.49 6.58
C LEU A 41 5.44 19.85 6.74
N GLY A 42 6.14 20.07 7.86
CA GLY A 42 6.86 21.33 8.13
C GLY A 42 7.94 21.62 7.08
N GLN A 43 8.66 20.60 6.60
CA GLN A 43 9.62 20.73 5.50
C GLN A 43 8.99 21.17 4.16
N ARG A 44 7.66 21.09 4.04
CA ARG A 44 6.92 21.27 2.79
C ARG A 44 5.85 22.36 2.87
N GLU A 45 5.75 23.04 4.00
CA GLU A 45 4.74 24.07 4.27
C GLU A 45 4.91 25.30 3.35
N GLU A 46 6.16 25.63 2.99
CA GLU A 46 6.48 26.71 2.05
C GLU A 46 6.13 26.37 0.58
N MET A 47 5.85 25.09 0.28
CA MET A 47 5.47 24.69 -1.07
C MET A 47 4.00 25.01 -1.34
N ALA A 48 3.68 25.48 -2.55
CA ALA A 48 2.28 25.70 -2.92
C ALA A 48 1.45 24.40 -2.71
N PRO A 49 0.23 24.48 -2.18
CA PRO A 49 -0.56 23.28 -1.91
C PRO A 49 -1.03 22.63 -3.21
N LEU A 50 -1.13 21.30 -3.20
CA LEU A 50 -1.82 20.55 -4.24
C LEU A 50 -3.29 20.94 -4.23
N ARG A 51 -3.90 21.08 -5.40
CA ARG A 51 -5.33 21.39 -5.53
C ARG A 51 -6.03 20.22 -6.18
N LEU A 52 -7.10 19.76 -5.54
CA LEU A 52 -7.99 18.76 -6.09
C LEU A 52 -9.42 19.22 -5.83
N SER A 53 -10.19 19.29 -6.90
CA SER A 53 -11.59 19.70 -6.88
C SER A 53 -12.43 18.54 -7.38
N ILE A 54 -13.51 18.22 -6.66
CA ILE A 54 -14.49 17.22 -7.06
C ILE A 54 -15.87 17.82 -6.92
N ASP A 55 -16.67 17.75 -7.98
CA ASP A 55 -18.08 18.10 -7.93
C ASP A 55 -18.90 16.93 -7.38
N ILE A 56 -19.55 17.15 -6.24
CA ILE A 56 -20.36 16.13 -5.56
C ILE A 56 -21.62 15.74 -6.36
N ARG A 57 -22.00 16.56 -7.35
CA ARG A 57 -23.17 16.36 -8.21
C ARG A 57 -22.85 15.45 -9.39
N GLU A 58 -21.58 15.23 -9.67
CA GLU A 58 -21.15 14.28 -10.68
C GLU A 58 -21.35 12.83 -10.23
N ASP A 59 -21.42 11.93 -11.21
CA ASP A 59 -21.50 10.50 -10.96
C ASP A 59 -20.24 9.96 -10.26
N VAL A 60 -20.40 8.87 -9.52
CA VAL A 60 -19.34 8.23 -8.73
C VAL A 60 -18.14 7.87 -9.62
N ASP A 61 -18.36 7.41 -10.85
CA ASP A 61 -17.27 7.05 -11.78
C ASP A 61 -16.40 8.29 -12.06
N LYS A 62 -16.98 9.45 -12.36
CA LYS A 62 -16.22 10.68 -12.58
C LYS A 62 -15.48 11.17 -11.33
N GLN A 63 -16.12 11.10 -10.16
CA GLN A 63 -15.47 11.47 -8.91
C GLN A 63 -14.24 10.59 -8.67
N GLU A 64 -14.36 9.27 -8.86
CA GLU A 64 -13.24 8.34 -8.74
C GLU A 64 -12.16 8.60 -9.79
N MET A 65 -12.54 8.89 -11.03
CA MET A 65 -11.58 9.24 -12.09
C MET A 65 -10.77 10.50 -11.77
N ALA A 66 -11.37 11.50 -11.14
CA ALA A 66 -10.65 12.69 -10.69
C ALA A 66 -9.60 12.34 -9.61
N ILE A 67 -9.96 11.49 -8.64
CA ILE A 67 -9.04 10.99 -7.61
C ILE A 67 -7.90 10.17 -8.26
N ILE A 68 -8.23 9.23 -9.14
CA ILE A 68 -7.27 8.39 -9.86
C ILE A 68 -6.31 9.27 -10.67
N GLY A 69 -6.83 10.21 -11.46
CA GLY A 69 -6.04 11.12 -12.28
C GLY A 69 -5.07 11.97 -11.46
N PHE A 70 -5.52 12.46 -10.30
CA PHE A 70 -4.68 13.23 -9.38
C PHE A 70 -3.46 12.42 -8.89
N TYR A 71 -3.69 11.20 -8.40
CA TYR A 71 -2.61 10.38 -7.83
C TYR A 71 -1.74 9.71 -8.90
N LYS A 72 -2.26 9.45 -10.10
CA LYS A 72 -1.47 8.94 -11.24
C LYS A 72 -0.55 9.97 -11.88
N SER A 73 -0.84 11.27 -11.73
CA SER A 73 -0.03 12.32 -12.35
C SER A 73 1.44 12.25 -11.93
N ARG A 74 2.34 12.03 -12.88
CA ARG A 74 3.80 11.90 -12.63
C ARG A 74 4.43 13.18 -12.09
N GLN A 75 3.85 14.33 -12.38
CA GLN A 75 4.36 15.64 -11.95
C GLN A 75 3.94 16.01 -10.53
N THR A 76 2.95 15.29 -9.98
CA THR A 76 2.42 15.58 -8.65
C THR A 76 3.35 15.00 -7.59
N LYS A 77 4.08 15.88 -6.89
CA LYS A 77 4.67 15.57 -5.58
C LYS A 77 3.54 15.48 -4.57
N TRP A 78 2.92 14.30 -4.49
CA TRP A 78 1.74 13.97 -3.68
C TRP A 78 1.88 14.30 -2.20
N SER A 79 3.12 14.45 -1.74
CA SER A 79 3.50 14.57 -0.35
C SER A 79 3.58 16.03 0.15
N ARG A 80 3.15 16.99 -0.68
CA ARG A 80 2.93 18.41 -0.38
C ARG A 80 1.59 18.63 0.34
N PRO A 81 1.40 19.77 1.03
CA PRO A 81 0.10 20.11 1.62
C PRO A 81 -1.03 20.04 0.59
N LEU A 82 -2.17 19.48 0.97
CA LEU A 82 -3.35 19.38 0.12
C LEU A 82 -4.38 20.45 0.45
N ARG A 83 -4.86 21.15 -0.59
CA ARG A 83 -6.07 21.96 -0.54
C ARG A 83 -7.13 21.30 -1.40
N TRP A 84 -8.16 20.79 -0.74
CA TRP A 84 -9.28 20.13 -1.38
C TRP A 84 -10.51 21.04 -1.40
N THR A 85 -11.26 21.01 -2.50
CA THR A 85 -12.55 21.69 -2.65
C THR A 85 -13.61 20.72 -3.13
N LEU A 86 -14.77 20.70 -2.46
CA LEU A 86 -15.97 20.05 -3.00
C LEU A 86 -16.75 21.10 -3.78
N GLU A 87 -16.84 20.95 -5.10
CA GLU A 87 -17.69 21.82 -5.89
C GLU A 87 -19.15 21.44 -5.65
N GLY A 88 -19.97 22.46 -5.42
CA GLY A 88 -21.39 22.30 -5.12
C GLY A 88 -21.78 22.29 -3.64
N ASP A 89 -20.78 22.27 -2.74
CA ASP A 89 -20.90 22.58 -1.31
C ASP A 89 -19.91 23.72 -0.97
N VAL A 90 -20.28 24.66 -0.10
CA VAL A 90 -19.43 25.83 0.22
C VAL A 90 -18.39 25.48 1.30
N THR A 91 -18.33 24.22 1.72
CA THR A 91 -17.48 23.77 2.81
C THR A 91 -16.03 23.59 2.34
N THR A 92 -15.11 24.25 3.05
CA THR A 92 -13.66 24.02 2.94
C THR A 92 -13.11 23.79 4.35
N GLY A 93 -12.08 22.96 4.49
CA GLY A 93 -11.41 22.69 5.77
C GLY A 93 -11.19 21.22 6.08
N ASP A 94 -10.74 20.95 7.31
CA ASP A 94 -10.24 19.63 7.75
C ASP A 94 -11.26 18.49 7.61
N GLY A 95 -12.56 18.79 7.77
CA GLY A 95 -13.62 17.80 7.60
C GLY A 95 -13.68 17.23 6.18
N VAL A 96 -13.45 18.08 5.19
CA VAL A 96 -13.46 17.71 3.77
C VAL A 96 -12.22 16.90 3.41
N THR A 97 -11.07 17.30 3.94
CA THR A 97 -9.81 16.54 3.81
C THR A 97 -9.92 15.15 4.44
N ARG A 98 -10.53 15.03 5.63
CA ARG A 98 -10.79 13.72 6.26
C ARG A 98 -11.70 12.84 5.40
N HIS A 99 -12.74 13.43 4.82
CA HIS A 99 -13.66 12.70 3.94
C HIS A 99 -12.94 12.14 2.71
N LEU A 100 -12.09 12.94 2.06
CA LEU A 100 -11.27 12.49 0.93
C LEU A 100 -10.42 11.28 1.27
N PHE A 101 -9.63 11.35 2.35
CA PHE A 101 -8.74 10.24 2.69
C PHE A 101 -9.54 8.99 3.06
N SER A 102 -10.68 9.16 3.72
CA SER A 102 -11.60 8.05 3.99
C SER A 102 -12.12 7.40 2.70
N LEU A 103 -12.53 8.21 1.71
CA LEU A 103 -12.97 7.73 0.40
C LEU A 103 -11.83 7.04 -0.36
N THR A 104 -10.65 7.66 -0.37
CA THR A 104 -9.46 7.14 -1.06
C THR A 104 -9.08 5.76 -0.53
N ILE A 105 -8.99 5.60 0.80
CA ILE A 105 -8.63 4.32 1.42
C ILE A 105 -9.76 3.30 1.26
N LYS A 106 -11.02 3.73 1.35
CA LYS A 106 -12.17 2.86 1.08
C LYS A 106 -12.10 2.28 -0.34
N ASN A 107 -11.75 3.09 -1.34
CA ASN A 107 -11.61 2.62 -2.72
C ASN A 107 -10.40 1.70 -2.91
N LEU A 108 -9.30 1.92 -2.17
CA LEU A 108 -8.19 0.94 -2.15
C LEU A 108 -8.63 -0.41 -1.56
N GLN A 109 -9.46 -0.41 -0.52
CA GLN A 109 -9.94 -1.61 0.15
C GLN A 109 -10.98 -2.38 -0.66
N HIS A 110 -11.93 -1.67 -1.27
CA HIS A 110 -13.11 -2.27 -1.88
C HIS A 110 -13.11 -2.19 -3.41
N GLY A 111 -12.11 -1.52 -4.00
CA GLY A 111 -11.94 -1.36 -5.43
C GLY A 111 -12.45 -0.04 -5.98
N PHE A 112 -12.21 0.13 -7.28
CA PHE A 112 -12.54 1.33 -8.06
C PHE A 112 -13.38 0.95 -9.28
N HIS A 113 -14.26 1.86 -9.71
CA HIS A 113 -15.00 1.79 -10.96
C HIS A 113 -14.10 2.18 -12.14
N ILE A 114 -13.08 1.36 -12.43
CA ILE A 114 -12.16 1.60 -13.54
C ILE A 114 -12.64 0.85 -14.76
N ARG A 115 -12.97 1.60 -15.83
CA ARG A 115 -13.16 1.03 -17.16
C ARG A 115 -11.81 0.92 -17.86
N CYS A 116 -11.08 -0.15 -17.57
CA CYS A 116 -9.91 -0.51 -18.35
C CYS A 116 -10.36 -1.12 -19.69
N SER A 117 -10.32 -0.30 -20.75
CA SER A 117 -10.57 -0.60 -22.18
C SER A 117 -11.96 -0.29 -22.75
N ASN A 118 -11.98 0.16 -24.00
CA ASN A 118 -13.13 0.16 -24.91
C ASN A 118 -13.53 -1.27 -25.35
N SER A 119 -13.27 -2.28 -24.52
CA SER A 119 -13.71 -3.64 -24.72
C SER A 119 -14.42 -4.07 -23.45
N PHE A 120 -15.67 -4.51 -23.64
CA PHE A 120 -16.36 -5.38 -22.70
C PHE A 120 -15.50 -6.63 -22.47
N ILE A 121 -14.53 -6.56 -21.56
CA ILE A 121 -13.86 -7.74 -21.05
C ILE A 121 -14.55 -8.04 -19.72
N TYR A 122 -15.62 -8.83 -19.84
CA TYR A 122 -16.08 -9.71 -18.77
C TYR A 122 -14.88 -10.54 -18.30
N PHE A 123 -14.61 -10.60 -17.00
CA PHE A 123 -14.00 -11.70 -16.20
C PHE A 123 -13.54 -11.02 -14.88
N VAL A 124 -14.19 -11.20 -13.73
CA VAL A 124 -14.57 -12.45 -13.04
C VAL A 124 -15.97 -12.31 -12.38
N PRO A 125 -16.84 -13.34 -12.40
CA PRO A 125 -18.11 -13.31 -11.70
C PRO A 125 -17.91 -13.52 -10.20
N LYS A 126 -17.89 -12.42 -9.44
CA LYS A 126 -18.41 -12.37 -8.06
C LYS A 126 -19.08 -11.01 -7.84
N GLY A 127 -20.36 -10.95 -8.22
CA GLY A 127 -21.24 -9.78 -8.00
C GLY A 127 -21.31 -8.84 -9.21
N ASN A 128 -22.49 -8.29 -9.44
CA ASN A 128 -22.85 -7.36 -10.53
C ASN A 128 -22.16 -5.98 -10.43
N SER A 129 -20.84 -5.90 -10.29
CA SER A 129 -20.15 -4.62 -10.12
C SER A 129 -18.90 -4.54 -10.99
N ASN A 130 -18.82 -3.49 -11.81
CA ASN A 130 -17.66 -3.10 -12.63
C ASN A 130 -16.49 -2.58 -11.77
N ILE A 131 -16.16 -3.30 -10.69
CA ILE A 131 -15.18 -2.89 -9.69
C ILE A 131 -13.87 -3.62 -9.95
N THR A 132 -12.80 -2.84 -10.06
CA THR A 132 -11.43 -3.30 -10.17
C THR A 132 -10.79 -3.28 -8.79
N LEU A 133 -10.37 -4.45 -8.31
CA LEU A 133 -9.64 -4.60 -7.06
C LEU A 133 -8.13 -4.50 -7.31
N LEU A 134 -7.44 -3.70 -6.50
CA LEU A 134 -5.96 -3.68 -6.49
C LEU A 134 -5.39 -4.73 -5.55
N PHE A 135 -6.16 -5.14 -4.55
CA PHE A 135 -5.77 -6.13 -3.56
C PHE A 135 -6.79 -7.26 -3.51
N GLU A 136 -6.30 -8.49 -3.51
CA GLU A 136 -7.08 -9.73 -3.59
C GLU A 136 -6.73 -10.64 -2.42
N GLY A 137 -7.63 -11.56 -2.08
CA GLY A 137 -7.46 -12.49 -0.97
C GLY A 137 -8.53 -12.30 0.11
N GLN A 138 -8.32 -12.97 1.24
CA GLN A 138 -9.20 -12.86 2.41
C GLN A 138 -8.74 -11.74 3.34
N GLN A 139 -9.60 -11.38 4.30
CA GLN A 139 -9.28 -10.37 5.31
C GLN A 139 -7.99 -10.75 6.06
N ASP A 140 -7.13 -9.77 6.31
CA ASP A 140 -5.80 -9.90 6.93
C ASP A 140 -4.76 -10.70 6.11
N HIS A 141 -5.11 -11.05 4.88
CA HIS A 141 -4.27 -11.78 3.93
C HIS A 141 -4.34 -11.15 2.52
N LEU A 142 -4.62 -9.85 2.44
CA LEU A 142 -4.71 -9.16 1.15
C LEU A 142 -3.34 -9.01 0.50
N ILE A 143 -3.22 -9.43 -0.76
CA ILE A 143 -2.02 -9.30 -1.59
C ILE A 143 -2.33 -8.46 -2.82
N PRO A 144 -1.35 -7.79 -3.45
CA PRO A 144 -1.58 -7.08 -4.70
C PRO A 144 -2.07 -8.02 -5.80
N SER A 145 -3.02 -7.58 -6.62
CA SER A 145 -3.50 -8.34 -7.77
C SER A 145 -2.34 -8.65 -8.74
N THR A 146 -2.38 -9.85 -9.33
CA THR A 146 -1.36 -10.30 -10.29
C THR A 146 -1.53 -9.71 -11.70
N SER A 147 -2.57 -8.90 -11.91
CA SER A 147 -2.90 -8.30 -13.21
C SER A 147 -1.82 -7.35 -13.73
N GLN A 148 -1.28 -7.66 -14.91
CA GLN A 148 -0.26 -6.83 -15.57
C GLN A 148 -0.83 -5.49 -16.06
N ILE A 149 -2.10 -5.45 -16.44
CA ILE A 149 -2.76 -4.22 -16.90
C ILE A 149 -2.73 -3.15 -15.80
N LEU A 150 -2.89 -3.56 -14.53
CA LEU A 150 -2.86 -2.65 -13.38
C LEU A 150 -1.44 -2.12 -13.12
N VAL A 151 -0.42 -2.96 -13.33
CA VAL A 151 1.00 -2.60 -13.24
C VAL A 151 1.37 -1.59 -14.32
N GLU A 152 1.02 -1.88 -15.58
CA GLU A 152 1.29 -1.01 -16.73
C GLU A 152 0.55 0.33 -16.64
N SER A 153 -0.60 0.34 -15.96
CA SER A 153 -1.39 1.54 -15.72
C SER A 153 -0.93 2.36 -14.52
N ASP A 154 0.22 2.07 -13.90
CA ASP A 154 0.76 2.77 -12.72
C ASP A 154 -0.24 2.79 -11.52
N LEU A 155 -1.18 1.84 -11.43
CA LEU A 155 -2.22 1.85 -10.39
C LEU A 155 -1.68 1.44 -9.01
N PHE A 156 -0.62 0.63 -8.97
CA PHE A 156 0.06 0.30 -7.72
C PHE A 156 0.93 1.46 -7.22
N LEU A 157 1.54 2.22 -8.13
CA LEU A 157 2.22 3.48 -7.81
C LEU A 157 1.22 4.47 -7.21
N MET A 158 0.06 4.63 -7.85
CA MET A 158 -1.05 5.44 -7.35
C MET A 158 -1.48 5.00 -5.95
N ALA A 159 -1.65 3.68 -5.71
CA ALA A 159 -2.03 3.15 -4.40
C ALA A 159 -1.01 3.51 -3.30
N GLY A 160 0.29 3.38 -3.59
CA GLY A 160 1.35 3.82 -2.68
C GLY A 160 1.23 5.28 -2.30
N ARG A 161 0.97 6.15 -3.29
CA ARG A 161 0.79 7.60 -3.08
C ARG A 161 -0.44 7.90 -2.23
N MET A 162 -1.55 7.23 -2.49
CA MET A 162 -2.78 7.34 -1.71
C MET A 162 -2.57 6.94 -0.24
N MET A 163 -1.89 5.81 -0.01
CA MET A 163 -1.56 5.33 1.34
C MET A 163 -0.64 6.32 2.07
N GLY A 164 0.43 6.77 1.42
CA GLY A 164 1.36 7.73 1.99
C GLY A 164 0.69 9.08 2.29
N HIS A 165 -0.11 9.59 1.36
CA HIS A 165 -0.77 10.89 1.51
C HIS A 165 -1.78 10.86 2.66
N SER A 166 -2.58 9.79 2.76
CA SER A 166 -3.46 9.55 3.90
C SER A 166 -2.66 9.53 5.21
N PHE A 167 -1.56 8.78 5.27
CA PHE A 167 -0.72 8.70 6.47
C PHE A 167 -0.19 10.06 6.92
N ILE A 168 0.42 10.85 6.02
CA ILE A 168 1.02 12.14 6.36
C ILE A 168 -0.02 13.10 6.94
N HIS A 169 -1.24 13.11 6.40
CA HIS A 169 -2.33 13.97 6.85
C HIS A 169 -3.17 13.37 7.99
N GLY A 170 -2.82 12.19 8.51
CA GLY A 170 -3.57 11.54 9.59
C GLY A 170 -4.93 11.00 9.19
N GLY A 171 -5.10 10.67 7.91
CA GLY A 171 -6.22 9.87 7.43
C GLY A 171 -6.10 8.39 7.83
N PRO A 172 -7.09 7.57 7.44
CA PRO A 172 -7.08 6.14 7.73
C PRO A 172 -5.95 5.39 7.01
N CYS A 173 -5.62 4.20 7.52
CA CYS A 173 -4.65 3.31 6.90
C CYS A 173 -5.37 2.20 6.10
N LEU A 174 -4.71 1.70 5.06
CA LEU A 174 -5.13 0.47 4.41
C LEU A 174 -4.88 -0.71 5.37
N SER A 175 -5.96 -1.28 5.91
CA SER A 175 -5.92 -2.46 6.78
C SER A 175 -6.11 -3.77 6.01
N GLY A 176 -5.71 -4.89 6.61
CA GLY A 176 -5.95 -6.23 6.07
C GLY A 176 -4.90 -6.74 5.09
N LEU A 177 -3.81 -6.00 4.88
CA LEU A 177 -2.69 -6.46 4.06
C LEU A 177 -1.98 -7.67 4.71
N CYS A 178 -1.60 -8.63 3.86
CA CYS A 178 -0.81 -9.78 4.24
C CYS A 178 0.51 -9.35 4.94
N PRO A 179 0.86 -9.93 6.11
CA PRO A 179 2.10 -9.64 6.81
C PRO A 179 3.36 -9.84 5.96
N ALA A 180 3.38 -10.86 5.10
CA ALA A 180 4.49 -11.13 4.20
C ALA A 180 4.68 -10.00 3.17
N VAL A 181 3.58 -9.43 2.66
CA VAL A 181 3.62 -8.28 1.76
C VAL A 181 4.11 -7.04 2.49
N ILE A 182 3.62 -6.77 3.71
CA ILE A 182 4.08 -5.65 4.53
C ILE A 182 5.59 -5.74 4.78
N HIS A 183 6.09 -6.93 5.12
CA HIS A 183 7.52 -7.17 5.34
C HIS A 183 8.37 -6.76 4.14
N VAL A 184 8.00 -7.19 2.94
CA VAL A 184 8.74 -6.84 1.71
C VAL A 184 8.55 -5.37 1.32
N LEU A 185 7.34 -4.83 1.50
CA LEU A 185 7.03 -3.42 1.22
C LEU A 185 7.92 -2.47 2.04
N LEU A 186 8.16 -2.81 3.30
CA LEU A 186 9.03 -2.05 4.21
C LEU A 186 10.53 -2.33 4.01
N GLY A 187 10.90 -3.12 3.00
CA GLY A 187 12.28 -3.39 2.62
C GLY A 187 12.90 -4.65 3.22
N GLY A 188 12.10 -5.52 3.85
CA GLY A 188 12.53 -6.84 4.27
C GLY A 188 12.87 -7.76 3.10
N ASN A 189 13.69 -8.79 3.36
CA ASN A 189 14.03 -9.79 2.35
C ASN A 189 12.86 -10.77 2.13
N MET A 190 12.53 -11.03 0.87
CA MET A 190 11.54 -12.05 0.47
C MET A 190 11.81 -13.43 1.07
N ASP A 191 13.08 -13.80 1.25
CA ASP A 191 13.46 -15.11 1.78
C ASP A 191 13.12 -15.28 3.27
N THR A 192 12.97 -14.16 3.97
CA THR A 192 12.66 -14.11 5.41
C THR A 192 11.18 -13.88 5.70
N ALA A 193 10.37 -13.66 4.67
CA ALA A 193 8.95 -13.44 4.82
C ALA A 193 8.25 -14.73 5.27
N THR A 194 7.47 -14.65 6.35
CA THR A 194 6.64 -15.76 6.83
C THR A 194 5.34 -15.78 6.05
N ILE A 195 5.09 -16.87 5.31
CA ILE A 195 3.92 -17.02 4.44
C ILE A 195 3.07 -18.19 4.91
N GLN A 196 1.77 -17.97 4.95
CA GLN A 196 0.75 -18.93 5.31
C GLN A 196 -0.06 -19.35 4.07
N LEU A 197 -0.79 -20.44 4.15
CA LEU A 197 -1.59 -20.94 3.02
C LEU A 197 -2.73 -19.94 2.68
N GLU A 198 -3.23 -19.27 3.72
CA GLU A 198 -4.23 -18.21 3.71
C GLU A 198 -3.82 -16.98 2.90
N ASP A 199 -2.51 -16.74 2.74
CA ASP A 199 -1.96 -15.61 1.98
C ASP A 199 -2.12 -15.78 0.46
N ILE A 200 -2.42 -17.00 -0.02
CA ILE A 200 -2.59 -17.27 -1.46
C ILE A 200 -3.99 -16.83 -1.89
N ALA A 201 -4.12 -15.70 -2.59
CA ALA A 201 -5.43 -15.21 -3.05
C ALA A 201 -6.14 -16.13 -4.06
N ASP A 202 -5.37 -16.80 -4.91
CA ASP A 202 -5.88 -17.72 -5.93
C ASP A 202 -6.31 -19.05 -5.30
N LEU A 203 -7.61 -19.33 -5.34
CA LEU A 203 -8.20 -20.52 -4.71
C LEU A 203 -7.75 -21.82 -5.39
N ASP A 204 -7.50 -21.81 -6.70
CA ASP A 204 -7.08 -23.00 -7.45
C ASP A 204 -5.63 -23.35 -7.08
N ILE A 205 -4.76 -22.34 -7.00
CA ILE A 205 -3.38 -22.51 -6.51
C ILE A 205 -3.41 -22.99 -5.06
N ARG A 206 -4.23 -22.37 -4.20
CA ARG A 206 -4.34 -22.73 -2.79
C ARG A 206 -4.74 -24.20 -2.59
N GLN A 207 -5.79 -24.64 -3.29
CA GLN A 207 -6.26 -26.04 -3.23
C GLN A 207 -5.20 -27.01 -3.77
N THR A 208 -4.53 -26.68 -4.86
CA THR A 208 -3.50 -27.54 -5.44
C THR A 208 -2.31 -27.72 -4.49
N VAL A 209 -1.90 -26.64 -3.82
CA VAL A 209 -0.83 -26.67 -2.81
C VAL A 209 -1.26 -27.47 -1.57
N GLU A 210 -2.53 -27.34 -1.14
CA GLU A 210 -3.10 -28.08 -0.01
C GLU A 210 -3.17 -29.59 -0.27
N LEU A 211 -3.62 -29.99 -1.47
CA LEU A 211 -3.70 -31.39 -1.90
C LEU A 211 -2.33 -32.02 -2.16
N GLN A 212 -1.24 -31.23 -2.09
CA GLN A 212 0.13 -31.64 -2.36
C GLN A 212 0.36 -32.21 -3.76
N ASP A 213 -0.57 -31.97 -4.71
CA ASP A 213 -0.44 -32.30 -6.13
C ASP A 213 0.29 -31.17 -6.87
N VAL A 214 1.50 -30.90 -6.38
CA VAL A 214 2.31 -29.76 -6.83
C VAL A 214 3.07 -30.03 -8.12
N THR A 215 2.93 -31.21 -8.72
CA THR A 215 3.69 -31.63 -9.90
C THR A 215 3.42 -30.73 -11.10
N VAL A 216 2.14 -30.43 -11.36
CA VAL A 216 1.70 -29.58 -12.47
C VAL A 216 2.12 -28.13 -12.24
N LEU A 217 1.97 -27.62 -11.01
CA LEU A 217 2.41 -26.27 -10.65
C LEU A 217 3.93 -26.12 -10.75
N ALA A 218 4.70 -27.13 -10.31
CA ALA A 218 6.15 -27.13 -10.39
C ALA A 218 6.61 -27.02 -11.85
N LEU A 219 6.02 -27.82 -12.74
CA LEU A 219 6.29 -27.73 -14.18
C LEU A 219 5.93 -26.35 -14.75
N THR A 220 4.74 -25.84 -14.40
CA THR A 220 4.24 -24.55 -14.90
C THR A 220 5.12 -23.38 -14.46
N TRP A 221 5.77 -23.49 -13.30
CA TRP A 221 6.61 -22.43 -12.72
C TRP A 221 8.11 -22.70 -12.91
N ASP A 222 8.48 -23.65 -13.78
CA ASP A 222 9.86 -24.01 -14.10
C ASP A 222 10.68 -24.40 -12.84
N LEU A 223 10.03 -25.11 -11.93
CA LEU A 223 10.62 -25.68 -10.71
C LEU A 223 11.04 -27.14 -10.94
N PRO A 224 12.05 -27.65 -10.18
CA PRO A 224 12.47 -29.03 -10.29
C PRO A 224 11.34 -30.00 -9.98
N GLY A 225 11.36 -31.17 -10.61
CA GLY A 225 10.37 -32.23 -10.41
C GLY A 225 10.27 -32.65 -8.94
N VAL A 226 9.07 -33.02 -8.50
CA VAL A 226 8.79 -33.36 -7.10
C VAL A 226 9.45 -34.68 -6.74
N THR A 227 10.31 -34.66 -5.73
CA THR A 227 10.93 -35.83 -5.09
C THR A 227 10.62 -35.81 -3.60
N VAL A 228 10.83 -36.94 -2.91
CA VAL A 228 10.63 -37.03 -1.46
C VAL A 228 11.53 -36.02 -0.71
N ASP A 229 12.74 -35.80 -1.22
CA ASP A 229 13.75 -34.96 -0.58
C ASP A 229 13.50 -33.46 -0.79
N ASN A 230 12.98 -33.05 -1.96
CA ASN A 230 12.77 -31.63 -2.26
C ASN A 230 11.34 -31.14 -1.97
N ARG A 231 10.40 -32.04 -1.62
CA ARG A 231 8.98 -31.72 -1.43
C ARG A 231 8.74 -30.55 -0.48
N LYS A 232 9.40 -30.56 0.68
CA LYS A 232 9.27 -29.49 1.69
C LYS A 232 9.79 -28.17 1.17
N TRP A 233 10.92 -28.18 0.47
CA TRP A 233 11.50 -26.99 -0.13
C TRP A 233 10.59 -26.44 -1.25
N LEU A 234 10.09 -27.31 -2.14
CA LEU A 234 9.16 -26.94 -3.20
C LEU A 234 7.88 -26.30 -2.65
N PHE A 235 7.34 -26.87 -1.57
CA PHE A 235 6.18 -26.30 -0.89
C PHE A 235 6.43 -24.85 -0.45
N TYR A 236 7.50 -24.59 0.30
CA TYR A 236 7.83 -23.22 0.71
C TYR A 236 8.13 -22.30 -0.48
N ARG A 237 8.81 -22.82 -1.51
CA ARG A 237 9.11 -22.05 -2.72
C ARG A 237 7.84 -21.65 -3.47
N MET A 238 6.85 -22.54 -3.53
CA MET A 238 5.56 -22.26 -4.16
C MET A 238 4.77 -21.21 -3.39
N LEU A 239 4.74 -21.29 -2.05
CA LEU A 239 4.13 -20.26 -1.21
C LEU A 239 4.75 -18.88 -1.49
N GLN A 240 6.08 -18.80 -1.48
CA GLN A 240 6.80 -17.58 -1.81
C GLN A 240 6.48 -17.03 -3.19
N MET A 241 6.48 -17.90 -4.21
CA MET A 241 6.21 -17.47 -5.58
C MET A 241 4.76 -17.00 -5.76
N ALA A 242 3.79 -17.71 -5.17
CA ALA A 242 2.38 -17.37 -5.24
C ALA A 242 2.07 -16.00 -4.62
N VAL A 243 2.66 -15.72 -3.45
CA VAL A 243 2.33 -14.52 -2.65
C VAL A 243 3.22 -13.33 -3.00
N ILE A 244 4.54 -13.50 -3.00
CA ILE A 244 5.52 -12.40 -3.18
C ILE A 244 6.10 -12.41 -4.59
N GLY A 245 6.52 -13.57 -5.10
CA GLY A 245 7.27 -13.65 -6.36
C GLY A 245 6.50 -13.08 -7.55
N ARG A 246 5.21 -13.41 -7.65
CA ARG A 246 4.30 -12.93 -8.70
C ARG A 246 3.82 -11.49 -8.51
N THR A 247 3.92 -10.95 -7.30
CA THR A 247 3.46 -9.59 -6.95
C THR A 247 4.61 -8.61 -6.72
N ILE A 248 5.86 -9.03 -6.92
CA ILE A 248 7.04 -8.23 -6.56
C ILE A 248 7.12 -6.89 -7.31
N ARG A 249 6.64 -6.84 -8.56
CA ARG A 249 6.59 -5.61 -9.35
C ARG A 249 5.58 -4.63 -8.77
N GLN A 250 4.42 -5.14 -8.36
CA GLN A 250 3.36 -4.40 -7.70
C GLN A 250 3.86 -3.83 -6.37
N ILE A 251 4.49 -4.65 -5.53
CA ILE A 251 5.05 -4.21 -4.24
C ILE A 251 6.09 -3.11 -4.44
N LYS A 252 6.95 -3.24 -5.46
CA LYS A 252 7.92 -2.20 -5.82
C LYS A 252 7.24 -0.90 -6.23
N GLN A 253 6.23 -0.94 -7.10
CA GLN A 253 5.47 0.25 -7.48
C GLN A 253 4.75 0.90 -6.28
N ILE A 254 4.14 0.11 -5.40
CA ILE A 254 3.54 0.65 -4.15
C ILE A 254 4.61 1.36 -3.34
N ARG A 255 5.78 0.75 -3.15
CA ARG A 255 6.88 1.35 -2.39
C ARG A 255 7.37 2.67 -3.01
N GLU A 256 7.54 2.69 -4.33
CA GLU A 256 7.91 3.90 -5.08
C GLU A 256 6.87 5.01 -4.92
N GLY A 257 5.59 4.66 -4.80
CA GLY A 257 4.51 5.62 -4.57
C GLY A 257 4.42 6.07 -3.11
N PHE A 258 4.78 5.20 -2.17
CA PHE A 258 4.64 5.41 -0.73
C PHE A 258 5.75 6.25 -0.12
N VAL A 259 6.97 6.12 -0.65
CA VAL A 259 8.13 6.90 -0.18
C VAL A 259 8.11 8.28 -0.86
N PRO A 260 8.04 9.39 -0.08
CA PRO A 260 7.77 10.73 -0.59
C PRO A 260 8.99 11.50 -1.12
#